data_AF-A0AA41U8Z1-F1
#
_entry.id   AF-A0AA41U8Z1-F1
#
_cell.length_a   1.000
_cell.length_b   1.000
_cell.length_c   1.000
_cell.angle_alpha   90.00
_cell.angle_beta   90.00
_cell.angle_gamma   90.00
#
_symmetry.space_group_name_H-M   'P 1'
#
loop_
_entity.id
_entity.type
_entity.pdbx_description
1 polymer ?
#
loop_
_entity_poly.entity_id
_entity_poly.type
_entity_poly.pdbx_seq_one_letter_code
_entity_poly.pdbx_strand_id
1 'polypeptide(L)'
;MGESVIKRLEQALAGDEFAWSLLLVGEDQSDKLSTLSSALRGDFSATGDGKAIPSGFAYWGIGPTIAWINASKDPYYLVIKVGTEMFLRQWRQIRVDGGIAQDCVHLVSLGVGTGLKDRVILEDMYRNNPSMYYVPVDMSAEMLRIGMQEAVRGGSFPDARALSIQLDLSMPSNVEELRDLLARLVGEEPILFSLTGNTAANFEADHEFLGGLTRLLRPQDRLLLEVASTERLDDRVARAAADEYMQTRAFTEFVTSALRYNTDLKVNYDHVKFVGAVDEDALLVKMFWQNETEAAIRLAIPGQLGVNLHPSDTIRLLTTRKYTPESVERLITAAGLATVAVVREQFRHMRGVNPFGLDMRLLKRNGDGDVGRHSPFEIWT
;
A
#
# COMPACT_ATOMS: atom_id res chain seq x y z
N MET A 1 -14.69 22.42 34.22
CA MET A 1 -13.92 22.06 33.01
C MET A 1 -14.92 21.81 31.90
N GLY A 2 -14.78 22.50 30.76
CA GLY A 2 -15.67 22.29 29.62
C GLY A 2 -15.50 20.89 29.03
N GLU A 3 -16.57 20.34 28.46
CA GLU A 3 -16.55 19.08 27.73
C GLU A 3 -15.67 19.19 26.48
N SER A 4 -14.89 18.14 26.16
CA SER A 4 -13.99 18.13 25.00
C SER A 4 -14.77 18.28 23.70
N VAL A 5 -14.20 19.02 22.73
CA VAL A 5 -14.76 19.18 21.38
C VAL A 5 -14.99 17.82 20.71
N ILE A 6 -14.11 16.84 20.92
CA ILE A 6 -14.25 15.50 20.34
C ILE A 6 -15.53 14.80 20.83
N LYS A 7 -15.85 14.91 22.13
CA LYS A 7 -17.08 14.33 22.70
C LYS A 7 -18.33 15.01 22.16
N ARG A 8 -18.27 16.31 21.92
CA ARG A 8 -19.38 17.05 21.30
C ARG A 8 -19.55 16.73 19.82
N LEU A 9 -18.45 16.49 19.10
CA LEU A 9 -18.48 16.05 17.70
C LEU A 9 -19.17 14.69 17.58
N GLU A 10 -18.85 13.74 18.45
CA GLU A 10 -19.54 12.44 18.48
C GLU A 10 -21.07 12.60 18.60
N GLN A 11 -21.52 13.45 19.53
CA GLN A 11 -22.95 13.74 19.70
C GLN A 11 -23.56 14.46 18.49
N ALA A 12 -22.81 15.37 17.86
CA ALA A 12 -23.30 16.16 16.72
C ALA A 12 -23.40 15.33 15.43
N LEU A 13 -22.53 14.34 15.26
CA LEU A 13 -22.53 13.44 14.10
C LEU A 13 -23.52 12.28 14.27
N ALA A 14 -24.02 12.04 15.49
CA ALA A 14 -24.99 10.98 15.76
C ALA A 14 -26.33 11.25 15.05
N GLY A 15 -26.60 10.50 13.98
CA GLY A 15 -27.85 10.59 13.21
C GLY A 15 -27.81 11.56 12.03
N ASP A 16 -26.64 12.14 11.72
CA ASP A 16 -26.44 12.86 10.47
C ASP A 16 -26.31 11.86 9.31
N GLU A 17 -26.99 12.12 8.19
CA GLU A 17 -26.88 11.32 6.97
C GLU A 17 -25.72 11.79 6.08
N PHE A 18 -25.08 12.92 6.41
CA PHE A 18 -23.91 13.41 5.70
C PHE A 18 -22.67 12.60 6.04
N ALA A 19 -21.93 12.15 5.01
CA ALA A 19 -20.78 11.26 5.15
C ALA A 19 -19.50 12.02 5.57
N TRP A 20 -19.51 12.64 6.75
CA TRP A 20 -18.35 13.27 7.35
C TRP A 20 -17.19 12.28 7.52
N SER A 21 -15.96 12.76 7.38
CA SER A 21 -14.75 11.96 7.65
C SER A 21 -13.85 12.70 8.63
N LEU A 22 -13.53 12.05 9.75
CA LEU A 22 -12.49 12.51 10.67
C LEU A 22 -11.14 11.98 10.20
N LEU A 23 -10.17 12.87 10.01
CA LEU A 23 -8.83 12.55 9.56
C LEU A 23 -7.79 13.20 10.48
N LEU A 24 -6.89 12.41 11.05
CA LEU A 24 -5.66 12.92 11.66
C LEU A 24 -4.60 13.04 10.59
N VAL A 25 -3.95 14.20 10.51
CA VAL A 25 -2.90 14.46 9.51
C VAL A 25 -1.56 14.60 10.23
N GLY A 26 -0.64 13.67 9.95
CA GLY A 26 0.75 13.75 10.43
C GLY A 26 1.72 14.33 9.40
N GLU A 27 1.27 14.53 8.15
CA GLU A 27 2.13 14.93 7.03
C GLU A 27 2.11 16.43 6.75
N ASP A 28 3.30 17.03 6.53
CA ASP A 28 3.43 18.35 5.95
C ASP A 28 3.38 18.26 4.41
N GLN A 29 2.37 18.87 3.80
CA GLN A 29 2.15 18.84 2.35
C GLN A 29 3.25 19.57 1.57
N SER A 30 3.89 20.58 2.17
CA SER A 30 5.01 21.31 1.56
C SER A 30 6.24 20.42 1.44
N ASP A 31 6.53 19.64 2.48
CA ASP A 31 7.63 18.68 2.50
C ASP A 31 7.40 17.52 1.52
N LYS A 32 6.15 17.08 1.36
CA LYS A 32 5.78 16.10 0.33
C LYS A 32 6.06 16.62 -1.08
N LEU A 33 5.63 17.83 -1.40
CA LEU A 33 5.91 18.42 -2.72
C LEU A 33 7.42 18.57 -2.95
N SER A 34 8.18 18.94 -1.92
CA SER A 34 9.65 19.01 -1.97
C SER A 34 10.28 17.65 -2.28
N THR A 35 9.81 16.59 -1.59
CA THR A 35 10.26 15.21 -1.79
C THR A 35 10.00 14.73 -3.22
N LEU A 36 8.78 14.92 -3.73
CA LEU A 36 8.44 14.58 -5.11
C LEU A 36 9.31 15.36 -6.10
N SER A 37 9.50 16.66 -5.85
CA SER A 37 10.32 17.51 -6.71
C SER A 37 11.79 17.09 -6.72
N SER A 38 12.32 16.63 -5.59
CA SER A 38 13.67 16.07 -5.50
C SER A 38 13.79 14.77 -6.31
N ALA A 39 12.83 13.86 -6.18
CA ALA A 39 12.82 12.58 -6.93
C ALA A 39 12.74 12.78 -8.45
N LEU A 40 12.03 13.82 -8.90
CA LEU A 40 11.96 14.20 -10.32
C LEU A 40 13.24 14.87 -10.84
N ARG A 41 14.18 15.26 -9.98
CA ARG A 41 15.50 15.81 -10.36
C ARG A 41 16.61 14.76 -10.41
N GLY A 42 16.27 13.48 -10.33
CA GLY A 42 17.23 12.39 -10.54
C GLY A 42 17.97 12.48 -11.87
N ASP A 43 19.06 11.72 -11.97
CA ASP A 43 19.95 11.74 -13.12
C ASP A 43 19.25 11.31 -14.42
N PHE A 44 19.93 11.54 -15.55
CA PHE A 44 19.52 10.96 -16.81
C PHE A 44 19.51 9.43 -16.71
N SER A 45 18.46 8.81 -17.24
CA SER A 45 18.39 7.35 -17.33
C SER A 45 17.57 6.93 -18.54
N ALA A 46 18.01 5.87 -19.22
CA ALA A 46 17.24 5.22 -20.29
C ALA A 46 16.46 3.97 -19.81
N THR A 47 16.60 3.60 -18.53
CA THR A 47 16.07 2.33 -17.96
C THR A 47 15.10 2.53 -16.81
N GLY A 48 14.75 3.78 -16.49
CA GLY A 48 13.90 4.13 -15.35
C GLY A 48 14.62 4.09 -13.99
N ASP A 49 15.93 4.32 -13.92
CA ASP A 49 16.71 4.29 -12.67
C ASP A 49 17.18 5.67 -12.18
N GLY A 50 16.81 6.73 -12.90
CA GLY A 50 17.11 8.12 -12.55
C GLY A 50 15.92 8.81 -11.89
N LYS A 51 15.21 9.65 -12.65
CA LYS A 51 14.03 10.39 -12.17
C LYS A 51 12.88 9.44 -11.83
N ALA A 52 12.16 9.70 -10.75
CA ALA A 52 11.08 8.83 -10.31
C ALA A 52 9.92 9.58 -9.64
N ILE A 53 8.74 8.97 -9.70
CA ILE A 53 7.64 9.17 -8.76
C ILE A 53 7.83 8.11 -7.66
N PRO A 54 8.14 8.50 -6.41
CA PRO A 54 8.27 7.53 -5.33
C PRO A 54 6.92 6.85 -5.05
N SER A 55 6.94 5.59 -4.63
CA SER A 55 5.76 4.70 -4.62
C SER A 55 4.49 5.31 -3.99
N GLY A 56 4.59 5.88 -2.78
CA GLY A 56 3.44 6.49 -2.10
C GLY A 56 2.81 7.66 -2.88
N PHE A 57 3.62 8.40 -3.64
CA PHE A 57 3.15 9.52 -4.46
C PHE A 57 2.34 9.08 -5.67
N ALA A 58 2.43 7.81 -6.10
CA ALA A 58 1.58 7.26 -7.15
C ALA A 58 0.08 7.28 -6.77
N TYR A 59 -0.25 7.46 -5.48
CA TYR A 59 -1.61 7.50 -4.95
C TYR A 59 -2.00 8.88 -4.38
N TRP A 60 -1.06 9.83 -4.32
CA TRP A 60 -1.24 11.10 -3.61
C TRP A 60 -2.04 12.13 -4.43
N GLY A 61 -3.17 12.55 -3.89
CA GLY A 61 -4.05 13.56 -4.47
C GLY A 61 -5.28 13.01 -5.20
N ILE A 62 -6.17 13.92 -5.60
CA ILE A 62 -7.47 13.60 -6.21
C ILE A 62 -7.33 12.79 -7.50
N GLY A 63 -6.46 13.25 -8.41
CA GLY A 63 -6.28 12.63 -9.72
C GLY A 63 -5.81 11.17 -9.63
N PRO A 64 -4.70 10.90 -8.92
CA PRO A 64 -4.23 9.53 -8.72
C PRO A 64 -5.21 8.64 -7.98
N THR A 65 -5.92 9.16 -6.98
CA THR A 65 -6.95 8.41 -6.26
C THR A 65 -8.08 7.96 -7.19
N ILE A 66 -8.59 8.86 -8.04
CA ILE A 66 -9.64 8.49 -9.02
C ILE A 66 -9.12 7.47 -10.04
N ALA A 67 -7.90 7.66 -10.53
CA ALA A 67 -7.29 6.75 -11.49
C ALA A 67 -7.10 5.34 -10.88
N TRP A 68 -6.68 5.25 -9.62
CA TRP A 68 -6.60 3.99 -8.88
C TRP A 68 -7.96 3.29 -8.76
N ILE A 69 -9.02 4.03 -8.40
CA ILE A 69 -10.37 3.46 -8.29
C ILE A 69 -10.83 2.90 -9.64
N ASN A 70 -10.53 3.58 -10.74
CA ASN A 70 -10.86 3.08 -12.08
C ASN A 70 -10.03 1.84 -12.42
N ALA A 71 -8.73 1.84 -12.14
CA ALA A 71 -7.86 0.67 -12.33
C ALA A 71 -8.34 -0.54 -11.52
N SER A 72 -8.78 -0.34 -10.27
CA SER A 72 -9.29 -1.41 -9.40
C SER A 72 -10.57 -2.08 -9.90
N LYS A 73 -11.30 -1.42 -10.80
CA LYS A 73 -12.53 -1.93 -11.44
C LYS A 73 -12.26 -2.58 -12.80
N ASP A 74 -11.03 -2.52 -13.30
CA ASP A 74 -10.68 -3.07 -14.61
C ASP A 74 -10.61 -4.60 -14.55
N PRO A 75 -11.39 -5.33 -15.37
CA PRO A 75 -11.41 -6.79 -15.34
C PRO A 75 -10.11 -7.44 -15.84
N TYR A 76 -9.19 -6.69 -16.43
CA TYR A 76 -7.88 -7.15 -16.88
C TYR A 76 -6.78 -6.89 -15.85
N TYR A 77 -7.02 -6.08 -14.82
CA TYR A 77 -6.08 -5.92 -13.71
C TYR A 77 -6.22 -7.10 -12.72
N LEU A 78 -5.65 -8.25 -13.08
CA LEU A 78 -5.91 -9.52 -12.40
C LEU A 78 -5.56 -9.52 -10.90
N VAL A 79 -4.45 -8.87 -10.51
CA VAL A 79 -4.02 -8.79 -9.09
C VAL A 79 -5.14 -8.22 -8.22
N ILE A 80 -5.74 -7.10 -8.63
CA ILE A 80 -6.80 -6.45 -7.85
C ILE A 80 -8.14 -7.13 -8.06
N LYS A 81 -8.49 -7.51 -9.29
CA LYS A 81 -9.74 -8.20 -9.58
C LYS A 81 -9.86 -9.51 -8.82
N VAL A 82 -8.94 -10.45 -9.06
CA VAL A 82 -8.97 -11.77 -8.41
C VAL A 82 -8.81 -11.61 -6.90
N GLY A 83 -7.92 -10.71 -6.47
CA GLY A 83 -7.72 -10.44 -5.05
C GLY A 83 -8.97 -9.93 -4.35
N THR A 84 -9.82 -9.15 -5.03
CA THR A 84 -11.09 -8.66 -4.47
C THR A 84 -12.19 -9.73 -4.53
N GLU A 85 -12.36 -10.40 -5.68
CA GLU A 85 -13.39 -11.44 -5.88
C GLU A 85 -13.21 -12.63 -4.94
N MET A 86 -11.96 -13.02 -4.69
CA MET A 86 -11.63 -14.18 -3.87
C MET A 86 -11.44 -13.84 -2.39
N PHE A 87 -11.37 -12.55 -2.04
CA PHE A 87 -10.98 -12.10 -0.70
C PHE A 87 -11.83 -12.74 0.39
N LEU A 88 -13.17 -12.72 0.26
CA LEU A 88 -14.07 -13.28 1.27
C LEU A 88 -13.79 -14.76 1.55
N ARG A 89 -13.53 -15.54 0.50
CA ARG A 89 -13.21 -16.97 0.64
C ARG A 89 -11.85 -17.15 1.32
N GLN A 90 -10.84 -16.42 0.87
CA GLN A 90 -9.49 -16.55 1.40
C GLN A 90 -9.41 -16.03 2.86
N TRP A 91 -10.09 -14.94 3.17
CA TRP A 91 -10.23 -14.39 4.53
C TRP A 91 -10.84 -15.40 5.49
N ARG A 92 -11.97 -16.05 5.12
CA ARG A 92 -12.59 -17.08 5.95
C ARG A 92 -11.63 -18.23 6.25
N GLN A 93 -10.85 -18.66 5.26
CA GLN A 93 -9.89 -19.73 5.44
C GLN A 93 -8.74 -19.30 6.35
N ILE A 94 -8.08 -18.17 6.08
CA ILE A 94 -7.01 -17.64 6.93
C ILE A 94 -7.47 -17.38 8.35
N ARG A 95 -8.68 -16.85 8.54
CA ARG A 95 -9.23 -16.58 9.87
C ARG A 95 -9.40 -17.85 10.69
N VAL A 96 -9.87 -18.93 10.07
CA VAL A 96 -10.03 -20.23 10.73
C VAL A 96 -8.68 -20.87 11.00
N ASP A 97 -7.82 -20.96 9.98
CA ASP A 97 -6.50 -21.61 10.07
C ASP A 97 -5.57 -20.84 11.02
N GLY A 98 -5.71 -19.52 11.09
CA GLY A 98 -4.87 -18.62 11.87
C GLY A 98 -5.46 -18.15 13.21
N GLY A 99 -6.67 -18.59 13.58
CA GLY A 99 -7.27 -18.29 14.89
C GLY A 99 -7.68 -16.82 15.14
N ILE A 100 -7.78 -15.98 14.10
CA ILE A 100 -7.95 -14.51 14.25
C ILE A 100 -9.19 -14.14 15.07
N ALA A 101 -10.27 -14.93 14.99
CA ALA A 101 -11.55 -14.62 15.64
C ALA A 101 -11.47 -14.43 17.17
N GLN A 102 -10.44 -14.99 17.81
CA GLN A 102 -10.21 -14.90 19.25
C GLN A 102 -8.95 -14.09 19.58
N ASP A 103 -8.03 -14.00 18.62
CA ASP A 103 -6.68 -13.44 18.82
C ASP A 103 -6.59 -11.94 18.56
N CYS A 104 -7.51 -11.35 17.78
CA CYS A 104 -7.43 -9.93 17.37
C CYS A 104 -8.72 -9.18 17.68
N VAL A 105 -8.57 -7.98 18.25
CA VAL A 105 -9.68 -7.11 18.65
C VAL A 105 -9.86 -5.98 17.65
N HIS A 106 -8.80 -5.24 17.32
CA HIS A 106 -8.86 -4.05 16.45
C HIS A 106 -8.30 -4.32 15.05
N LEU A 107 -8.69 -3.48 14.08
CA LEU A 107 -8.17 -3.51 12.71
C LEU A 107 -7.41 -2.21 12.39
N VAL A 108 -6.16 -2.33 11.97
CA VAL A 108 -5.37 -1.24 11.38
C VAL A 108 -5.10 -1.57 9.93
N SER A 109 -5.54 -0.74 8.99
CA SER A 109 -5.34 -0.96 7.55
C SER A 109 -4.19 -0.10 7.04
N LEU A 110 -3.11 -0.73 6.59
CA LEU A 110 -1.91 -0.07 6.07
C LEU A 110 -2.04 0.05 4.55
N GLY A 111 -2.54 1.18 4.09
CA GLY A 111 -2.99 1.42 2.72
C GLY A 111 -4.42 0.95 2.52
N VAL A 112 -5.39 1.83 2.77
CA VAL A 112 -6.82 1.48 2.77
C VAL A 112 -7.35 1.11 1.37
N GLY A 113 -6.73 1.67 0.34
CA GLY A 113 -7.16 1.50 -1.05
C GLY A 113 -8.65 1.84 -1.23
N THR A 114 -9.40 0.93 -1.85
CA THR A 114 -10.84 1.11 -2.06
C THR A 114 -11.70 0.76 -0.85
N GLY A 115 -11.15 0.21 0.23
CA GLY A 115 -11.91 -0.22 1.41
C GLY A 115 -12.74 -1.49 1.24
N LEU A 116 -12.78 -2.10 0.05
CA LEU A 116 -13.59 -3.30 -0.21
C LEU A 116 -13.19 -4.51 0.63
N LYS A 117 -11.88 -4.72 0.81
CA LYS A 117 -11.34 -5.81 1.63
C LYS A 117 -11.53 -5.53 3.11
N ASP A 118 -11.32 -4.28 3.52
CA ASP A 118 -11.54 -3.84 4.89
C ASP A 118 -13.00 -4.05 5.32
N ARG A 119 -13.99 -3.75 4.45
CA ARG A 119 -15.40 -4.07 4.71
C ARG A 119 -15.59 -5.54 5.09
N VAL A 120 -15.00 -6.45 4.32
CA VAL A 120 -15.13 -7.90 4.57
C VAL A 120 -14.55 -8.29 5.94
N ILE A 121 -13.40 -7.72 6.30
CA ILE A 121 -12.78 -7.95 7.62
C ILE A 121 -13.67 -7.36 8.73
N LEU A 122 -14.12 -6.11 8.58
CA LEU A 122 -14.94 -5.39 9.57
C LEU A 122 -16.28 -6.08 9.82
N GLU A 123 -17.01 -6.45 8.77
CA GLU A 123 -18.29 -7.18 8.90
C GLU A 123 -18.14 -8.50 9.65
N ASP A 124 -16.96 -9.12 9.60
CA ASP A 124 -16.68 -10.40 10.24
C ASP A 124 -16.15 -10.25 11.67
N MET A 125 -15.17 -9.35 11.88
CA MET A 125 -14.57 -9.11 13.19
C MET A 125 -15.52 -8.37 14.14
N TYR A 126 -16.26 -7.38 13.65
CA TYR A 126 -17.15 -6.56 14.49
C TYR A 126 -18.26 -7.38 15.16
N ARG A 127 -18.73 -8.46 14.51
CA ARG A 127 -19.72 -9.38 15.10
C ARG A 127 -19.22 -10.02 16.40
N ASN A 128 -17.92 -10.25 16.53
CA ASN A 128 -17.32 -10.88 17.70
C ASN A 128 -16.68 -9.84 18.64
N ASN A 129 -16.31 -8.67 18.12
CA ASN A 129 -15.65 -7.60 18.86
C ASN A 129 -16.40 -6.25 18.71
N PRO A 130 -17.56 -6.06 19.36
CA PRO A 130 -18.36 -4.82 19.21
C PRO A 130 -17.66 -3.55 19.73
N SER A 131 -16.60 -3.69 20.53
CA SER A 131 -15.78 -2.58 21.03
C SER A 131 -14.62 -2.21 20.10
N MET A 132 -14.39 -2.95 19.01
CA MET A 132 -13.21 -2.77 18.17
C MET A 132 -13.11 -1.37 17.56
N TYR A 133 -11.88 -1.00 17.22
CA TYR A 133 -11.59 0.21 16.46
C TYR A 133 -11.10 -0.17 15.07
N TYR A 134 -11.40 0.69 14.10
CA TYR A 134 -10.90 0.61 12.74
C TYR A 134 -10.02 1.83 12.45
N VAL A 135 -8.75 1.59 12.11
CA VAL A 135 -7.77 2.67 11.90
C VAL A 135 -7.14 2.50 10.53
N PRO A 136 -7.76 3.05 9.46
CA PRO A 136 -7.11 3.10 8.15
C PRO A 136 -6.00 4.14 8.14
N VAL A 137 -4.85 3.75 7.60
CA VAL A 137 -3.64 4.56 7.46
C VAL A 137 -3.25 4.61 5.99
N ASP A 138 -3.07 5.80 5.44
CA ASP A 138 -2.64 5.97 4.04
C ASP A 138 -1.89 7.30 3.91
N MET A 139 -1.05 7.43 2.90
CA MET A 139 -0.43 8.71 2.56
C MET A 139 -1.44 9.67 1.90
N SER A 140 -2.47 9.12 1.24
CA SER A 140 -3.47 9.88 0.50
C SER A 140 -4.72 10.12 1.36
N ALA A 141 -4.99 11.39 1.68
CA ALA A 141 -6.20 11.80 2.38
C ALA A 141 -7.47 11.48 1.56
N GLU A 142 -7.38 11.58 0.22
CA GLU A 142 -8.46 11.24 -0.68
C GLU A 142 -8.74 9.73 -0.69
N MET A 143 -7.69 8.91 -0.65
CA MET A 143 -7.81 7.46 -0.54
C MET A 143 -8.44 7.08 0.81
N LEU A 144 -7.99 7.70 1.91
CA LEU A 144 -8.58 7.53 3.24
C LEU A 144 -10.07 7.80 3.24
N ARG A 145 -10.49 8.94 2.69
CA ARG A 145 -11.91 9.30 2.63
C ARG A 145 -12.74 8.26 1.89
N ILE A 146 -12.27 7.79 0.73
CA ILE A 146 -13.03 6.86 -0.10
C ILE A 146 -13.02 5.45 0.49
N GLY A 147 -11.85 4.96 0.88
CA GLY A 147 -11.67 3.64 1.46
C GLY A 147 -12.41 3.50 2.79
N MET A 148 -12.34 4.51 3.66
CA MET A 148 -13.09 4.55 4.92
C MET A 148 -14.60 4.49 4.67
N GLN A 149 -15.13 5.36 3.80
CA GLN A 149 -16.55 5.37 3.46
C GLN A 149 -17.01 4.02 2.93
N GLU A 150 -16.25 3.40 2.03
CA GLU A 150 -16.59 2.09 1.50
C GLU A 150 -16.50 1.00 2.59
N ALA A 151 -15.46 0.99 3.42
CA ALA A 151 -15.26 -0.02 4.46
C ALA A 151 -16.44 -0.12 5.45
N VAL A 152 -17.02 1.01 5.85
CA VAL A 152 -18.15 1.05 6.80
C VAL A 152 -19.54 1.05 6.13
N ARG A 153 -19.61 1.32 4.82
CA ARG A 153 -20.87 1.46 4.09
C ARG A 153 -21.77 0.23 4.24
N GLY A 154 -23.03 0.47 4.60
CA GLY A 154 -24.07 -0.55 4.68
C GLY A 154 -23.88 -1.58 5.79
N GLY A 155 -22.82 -1.43 6.60
CA GLY A 155 -22.51 -2.28 7.74
C GLY A 155 -23.11 -1.78 9.05
N SER A 156 -22.97 -2.59 10.09
CA SER A 156 -23.31 -2.24 11.47
C SER A 156 -22.17 -1.53 12.23
N PHE A 157 -21.05 -1.28 11.55
CA PHE A 157 -19.87 -0.67 12.16
C PHE A 157 -20.12 0.83 12.39
N PRO A 158 -19.97 1.35 13.62
CA PRO A 158 -20.25 2.74 13.92
C PRO A 158 -19.07 3.64 13.49
N ASP A 159 -19.36 4.71 12.75
CA ASP A 159 -18.35 5.68 12.28
C ASP A 159 -17.50 6.26 13.41
N ALA A 160 -18.07 6.44 14.60
CA ALA A 160 -17.38 6.92 15.79
C ALA A 160 -16.24 6.00 16.29
N ARG A 161 -16.19 4.75 15.81
CA ARG A 161 -15.11 3.79 16.11
C ARG A 161 -14.06 3.70 15.01
N ALA A 162 -14.16 4.54 13.99
CA ALA A 162 -13.17 4.62 12.95
C ALA A 162 -12.36 5.92 13.02
N LEU A 163 -11.05 5.80 12.83
CA LEU A 163 -10.12 6.92 12.88
C LEU A 163 -9.15 6.83 11.72
N SER A 164 -9.35 7.66 10.69
CA SER A 164 -8.41 7.74 9.57
C SER A 164 -7.16 8.51 9.98
N ILE A 165 -6.00 8.02 9.55
CA ILE A 165 -4.70 8.66 9.83
C ILE A 165 -3.92 8.80 8.53
N GLN A 166 -3.61 10.04 8.15
CA GLN A 166 -2.72 10.32 7.04
C GLN A 166 -1.27 10.25 7.50
N LEU A 167 -0.56 9.20 7.06
CA LEU A 167 0.87 9.00 7.29
C LEU A 167 1.54 8.32 6.10
N ASP A 168 2.77 8.74 5.83
CA ASP A 168 3.67 8.06 4.90
C ASP A 168 4.46 6.97 5.62
N LEU A 169 4.05 5.72 5.41
CA LEU A 169 4.64 4.53 6.03
C LEU A 169 6.05 4.21 5.50
N SER A 170 6.55 4.90 4.47
CA SER A 170 7.96 4.78 4.08
C SER A 170 8.92 5.46 5.06
N MET A 171 8.40 6.37 5.90
CA MET A 171 9.20 7.11 6.88
C MET A 171 9.23 6.37 8.23
N PRO A 172 10.40 5.94 8.73
CA PRO A 172 10.49 5.21 10.00
C PRO A 172 9.92 5.96 11.20
N SER A 173 10.05 7.29 11.24
CA SER A 173 9.48 8.13 12.31
C SER A 173 7.95 8.06 12.35
N ASN A 174 7.30 7.99 11.19
CA ASN A 174 5.84 7.87 11.11
C ASN A 174 5.36 6.53 11.62
N VAL A 175 6.13 5.46 11.37
CA VAL A 175 5.85 4.13 11.90
C VAL A 175 5.96 4.12 13.43
N GLU A 176 6.94 4.82 14.00
CA GLU A 176 7.10 4.96 15.46
C GLU A 176 5.96 5.76 16.10
N GLU A 177 5.59 6.90 15.50
CA GLU A 177 4.45 7.71 15.97
C GLU A 177 3.13 6.93 15.90
N LEU A 178 2.90 6.17 14.82
CA LEU A 178 1.73 5.31 14.69
C LEU A 178 1.70 4.23 15.78
N ARG A 179 2.83 3.57 16.05
CA ARG A 179 2.94 2.58 17.14
C ARG A 179 2.55 3.18 18.48
N ASP A 180 3.12 4.34 18.80
CA ASP A 180 2.92 5.00 20.09
C ASP A 180 1.47 5.49 20.25
N LEU A 181 0.87 6.00 19.17
CA LEU A 181 -0.54 6.37 19.13
C LEU A 181 -1.44 5.15 19.37
N LEU A 182 -1.20 4.04 18.65
CA LEU A 182 -1.99 2.81 18.78
C LEU A 182 -1.88 2.22 20.20
N ALA A 183 -0.67 2.20 20.79
CA ALA A 183 -0.47 1.74 22.16
C ALA A 183 -1.27 2.57 23.18
N ARG A 184 -1.38 3.89 22.98
CA ARG A 184 -2.21 4.76 23.83
C ARG A 184 -3.72 4.59 23.57
N LEU A 185 -4.09 4.26 22.33
CA LEU A 185 -5.48 4.12 21.91
C LEU A 185 -6.11 2.80 22.41
N VAL A 186 -5.38 1.68 22.31
CA VAL A 186 -5.91 0.33 22.58
C VAL A 186 -5.20 -0.41 23.71
N GLY A 187 -4.21 0.21 24.35
CA GLY A 187 -3.45 -0.44 25.42
C GLY A 187 -2.78 -1.72 24.92
N GLU A 188 -2.97 -2.84 25.60
CA GLU A 188 -2.43 -4.16 25.22
C GLU A 188 -3.39 -4.99 24.34
N GLU A 189 -4.56 -4.46 23.97
CA GLU A 189 -5.53 -5.20 23.15
C GLU A 189 -4.93 -5.53 21.78
N PRO A 190 -5.02 -6.79 21.31
CA PRO A 190 -4.37 -7.21 20.06
C PRO A 190 -4.95 -6.54 18.81
N ILE A 191 -4.06 -6.21 17.87
CA ILE A 191 -4.37 -5.58 16.59
C ILE A 191 -4.10 -6.55 15.45
N LEU A 192 -5.05 -6.63 14.51
CA LEU A 192 -4.79 -7.13 13.17
C LEU A 192 -4.38 -5.96 12.29
N PHE A 193 -3.14 -5.96 11.81
CA PHE A 193 -2.69 -5.10 10.74
C PHE A 193 -3.02 -5.75 9.40
N SER A 194 -3.57 -5.01 8.43
CA SER A 194 -3.73 -5.47 7.05
C SER A 194 -2.85 -4.67 6.10
N LEU A 195 -2.10 -5.37 5.25
CA LEU A 195 -1.33 -4.81 4.15
C LEU A 195 -1.64 -5.63 2.90
N THR A 196 -2.77 -5.31 2.26
CA THR A 196 -3.32 -6.10 1.16
C THR A 196 -3.25 -5.34 -0.17
N GLY A 197 -3.46 -6.04 -1.30
CA GLY A 197 -3.46 -5.41 -2.62
C GLY A 197 -2.08 -5.33 -3.28
N ASN A 198 -1.11 -6.15 -2.85
CA ASN A 198 0.26 -6.15 -3.34
C ASN A 198 1.04 -4.85 -3.05
N THR A 199 0.60 -4.06 -2.06
CA THR A 199 1.16 -2.73 -1.76
C THR A 199 2.65 -2.77 -1.39
N ALA A 200 3.09 -3.74 -0.59
CA ALA A 200 4.50 -3.89 -0.21
C ALA A 200 5.43 -4.02 -1.43
N ALA A 201 4.94 -4.67 -2.48
CA ALA A 201 5.69 -4.94 -3.70
C ALA A 201 5.99 -3.67 -4.51
N ASN A 202 5.32 -2.56 -4.19
CA ASN A 202 5.46 -1.31 -4.91
C ASN A 202 6.58 -0.41 -4.36
N PHE A 203 7.19 -0.76 -3.21
CA PHE A 203 8.33 -0.05 -2.65
C PHE A 203 9.64 -0.53 -3.28
N GLU A 204 10.59 0.37 -3.52
CA GLU A 204 11.88 -0.01 -4.12
C GLU A 204 12.65 -0.97 -3.20
N ALA A 205 12.73 -0.65 -1.91
CA ALA A 205 13.28 -1.50 -0.86
C ALA A 205 12.14 -2.15 -0.05
N ASP A 206 11.46 -3.13 -0.65
CA ASP A 206 10.34 -3.86 -0.04
C ASP A 206 10.72 -4.62 1.24
N HIS A 207 11.94 -5.15 1.32
CA HIS A 207 12.49 -5.78 2.51
C HIS A 207 12.67 -4.80 3.68
N GLU A 208 13.23 -3.61 3.42
CA GLU A 208 13.37 -2.55 4.43
C GLU A 208 12.00 -2.03 4.86
N PHE A 209 11.07 -1.85 3.91
CA PHE A 209 9.71 -1.43 4.20
C PHE A 209 9.01 -2.44 5.12
N LEU A 210 9.03 -3.73 4.78
CA LEU A 210 8.41 -4.76 5.60
C LEU A 210 9.10 -4.88 6.98
N GLY A 211 10.44 -4.82 7.03
CA GLY A 211 11.21 -4.80 8.27
C GLY A 211 10.96 -3.56 9.13
N GLY A 212 10.64 -2.42 8.51
CA GLY A 212 10.19 -1.22 9.21
C GLY A 212 8.81 -1.43 9.85
N LEU A 213 7.87 -2.01 9.10
CA LEU A 213 6.52 -2.29 9.59
C LEU A 213 6.48 -3.30 10.74
N THR A 214 7.44 -4.21 10.86
CA THR A 214 7.48 -5.14 12.01
C THR A 214 7.68 -4.45 13.35
N ARG A 215 8.14 -3.19 13.34
CA ARG A 215 8.22 -2.34 14.54
C ARG A 215 6.84 -1.93 15.08
N LEU A 216 5.79 -1.99 14.26
CA LEU A 216 4.39 -1.81 14.70
C LEU A 216 3.90 -3.02 15.50
N LEU A 217 4.40 -4.21 15.18
CA LEU A 217 3.86 -5.47 15.70
C LEU A 217 4.40 -5.78 17.10
N ARG A 218 3.48 -5.83 18.05
CA ARG A 218 3.71 -6.43 19.37
C ARG A 218 3.52 -7.96 19.29
N PRO A 219 3.96 -8.74 20.29
CA PRO A 219 3.86 -10.21 20.25
C PRO A 219 2.44 -10.75 20.04
N GLN A 220 1.42 -10.06 20.54
CA GLN A 220 0.01 -10.43 20.38
C GLN A 220 -0.58 -10.07 19.01
N ASP A 221 0.02 -9.10 18.31
CA ASP A 221 -0.52 -8.58 17.05
C ASP A 221 -0.29 -9.57 15.90
N ARG A 222 -1.03 -9.36 14.81
CA ARG A 222 -0.89 -10.11 13.56
C ARG A 222 -0.82 -9.16 12.38
N LEU A 223 -0.16 -9.60 11.31
CA LEU A 223 -0.14 -8.91 10.02
C LEU A 223 -0.73 -9.81 8.94
N LEU A 224 -1.79 -9.35 8.28
CA LEU A 224 -2.31 -9.95 7.05
C LEU A 224 -1.61 -9.32 5.86
N LEU A 225 -0.70 -10.05 5.23
CA LEU A 225 0.05 -9.64 4.04
C LEU A 225 -0.55 -10.31 2.80
N GLU A 226 -0.78 -9.55 1.73
CA GLU A 226 -1.13 -10.10 0.42
C GLU A 226 -0.15 -9.61 -0.64
N VAL A 227 0.46 -10.54 -1.36
CA VAL A 227 1.37 -10.26 -2.47
C VAL A 227 0.99 -11.04 -3.72
N ALA A 228 1.30 -10.47 -4.89
CA ALA A 228 1.22 -11.17 -6.16
C ALA A 228 2.29 -12.26 -6.21
N SER A 229 1.91 -13.45 -6.67
CA SER A 229 2.77 -14.61 -6.67
C SER A 229 3.11 -15.07 -8.09
N THR A 230 4.19 -15.83 -8.21
CA THR A 230 4.57 -16.56 -9.40
C THR A 230 5.17 -17.92 -9.07
N GLU A 231 5.14 -18.87 -9.99
CA GLU A 231 5.76 -20.20 -9.80
C GLU A 231 7.27 -20.20 -10.04
N ARG A 232 7.81 -19.26 -10.82
CA ARG A 232 9.23 -19.27 -11.20
C ARG A 232 9.76 -17.88 -11.54
N LEU A 233 11.07 -17.72 -11.38
CA LEU A 233 11.82 -16.51 -11.67
C LEU A 233 12.68 -16.72 -12.93
N ASP A 234 12.17 -16.29 -14.08
CA ASP A 234 12.93 -16.30 -15.33
C ASP A 234 12.49 -15.14 -16.24
N ASP A 235 13.35 -14.75 -17.18
CA ASP A 235 13.12 -13.60 -18.08
C ASP A 235 11.85 -13.72 -18.92
N ARG A 236 11.43 -14.94 -19.26
CA ARG A 236 10.20 -15.14 -20.04
C ARG A 236 8.99 -14.82 -19.18
N VAL A 237 8.97 -15.25 -17.92
CA VAL A 237 7.89 -14.94 -16.99
C VAL A 237 7.94 -13.48 -16.56
N ALA A 238 9.13 -12.88 -16.42
CA ALA A 238 9.27 -11.45 -16.17
C ALA A 238 8.62 -10.61 -17.28
N ARG A 239 8.91 -10.92 -18.55
CA ARG A 239 8.24 -10.28 -19.70
C ARG A 239 6.73 -10.47 -19.68
N ALA A 240 6.26 -11.68 -19.39
CA ALA A 240 4.83 -11.95 -19.27
C ALA A 240 4.16 -11.15 -18.14
N ALA A 241 4.87 -10.90 -17.04
CA ALA A 241 4.37 -10.05 -15.96
C ALA A 241 4.22 -8.60 -16.42
N ALA A 242 5.19 -8.07 -17.15
CA ALA A 242 5.09 -6.74 -17.75
C ALA A 242 3.94 -6.63 -18.76
N ASP A 243 3.76 -7.66 -19.60
CA ASP A 243 2.67 -7.73 -20.58
C ASP A 243 1.28 -7.73 -19.92
N GLU A 244 1.11 -8.44 -18.79
CA GLU A 244 -0.14 -8.45 -18.01
C GLU A 244 -0.55 -7.03 -17.58
N TYR A 245 0.40 -6.24 -17.06
CA TYR A 245 0.15 -4.86 -16.66
C TYR A 245 -0.08 -3.93 -17.86
N MET A 246 0.73 -4.07 -18.91
CA MET A 246 0.67 -3.23 -20.12
C MET A 246 -0.69 -3.32 -20.83
N GLN A 247 -1.33 -4.49 -20.83
CA GLN A 247 -2.64 -4.70 -21.48
C GLN A 247 -3.80 -3.99 -20.75
N THR A 248 -3.58 -3.51 -19.53
CA THR A 248 -4.61 -2.87 -18.71
C THR A 248 -4.56 -1.35 -18.88
N ARG A 249 -5.41 -0.81 -19.76
CA ARG A 249 -5.45 0.64 -20.03
C ARG A 249 -5.67 1.47 -18.76
N ALA A 250 -6.61 1.07 -17.90
CA ALA A 250 -6.89 1.82 -16.67
C ALA A 250 -5.67 1.84 -15.72
N PHE A 251 -4.84 0.79 -15.75
CA PHE A 251 -3.59 0.75 -15.00
C PHE A 251 -2.54 1.71 -15.56
N THR A 252 -2.41 1.81 -16.90
CA THR A 252 -1.56 2.82 -17.55
C THR A 252 -1.98 4.25 -17.19
N GLU A 253 -3.29 4.52 -17.16
CA GLU A 253 -3.84 5.81 -16.73
C GLU A 253 -3.56 6.08 -15.24
N PHE A 254 -3.58 5.04 -14.40
CA PHE A 254 -3.22 5.13 -12.98
C PHE A 254 -1.73 5.48 -12.79
N VAL A 255 -0.80 4.70 -13.35
CA VAL A 255 0.64 4.91 -13.09
C VAL A 255 1.15 6.26 -13.61
N THR A 256 0.48 6.82 -14.61
CA THR A 256 0.83 8.15 -15.18
C THR A 256 0.15 9.32 -14.46
N SER A 257 -0.85 9.05 -13.63
CA SER A 257 -1.69 10.09 -13.03
C SER A 257 -0.89 11.05 -12.14
N ALA A 258 0.00 10.54 -11.29
CA ALA A 258 0.80 11.38 -10.40
C ALA A 258 1.67 12.37 -11.19
N LEU A 259 2.29 11.91 -12.27
CA LEU A 259 3.06 12.78 -13.17
C LEU A 259 2.16 13.83 -13.83
N ARG A 260 1.00 13.42 -14.35
CA ARG A 260 0.04 14.32 -15.03
C ARG A 260 -0.56 15.40 -14.13
N TYR A 261 -0.82 15.07 -12.85
CA TYR A 261 -1.50 15.98 -11.93
C TYR A 261 -0.56 16.85 -11.10
N ASN A 262 0.73 16.49 -11.01
CA ASN A 262 1.73 17.24 -10.26
C ASN A 262 2.73 18.01 -11.14
N THR A 263 2.61 17.92 -12.47
CA THR A 263 3.50 18.60 -13.42
C THR A 263 2.72 19.15 -14.62
N ASP A 264 3.38 19.95 -15.46
CA ASP A 264 2.84 20.42 -16.74
C ASP A 264 3.07 19.45 -17.91
N LEU A 265 3.64 18.26 -17.65
CA LEU A 265 3.93 17.29 -18.69
C LEU A 265 2.65 16.79 -19.35
N LYS A 266 2.56 16.96 -20.66
CA LYS A 266 1.55 16.29 -21.48
C LYS A 266 1.96 14.84 -21.69
N VAL A 267 1.49 13.97 -20.81
CA VAL A 267 1.79 12.54 -20.86
C VAL A 267 1.13 11.90 -22.09
N ASN A 268 1.96 11.45 -23.03
CA ASN A 268 1.55 10.51 -24.09
C ASN A 268 1.67 9.08 -23.56
N TYR A 269 0.59 8.30 -23.61
CA TYR A 269 0.60 6.92 -23.12
C TYR A 269 1.43 5.96 -23.99
N ASP A 270 1.66 6.27 -25.27
CA ASP A 270 2.50 5.46 -26.15
C ASP A 270 3.99 5.47 -25.72
N HIS A 271 4.37 6.48 -24.94
CA HIS A 271 5.72 6.65 -24.39
C HIS A 271 5.89 5.95 -23.04
N VAL A 272 4.85 5.29 -22.52
CA VAL A 272 4.91 4.52 -21.28
C VAL A 272 5.40 3.11 -21.61
N LYS A 273 6.49 2.69 -20.95
CA LYS A 273 7.07 1.36 -21.11
C LYS A 273 6.86 0.54 -19.85
N PHE A 274 6.64 -0.75 -20.05
CA PHE A 274 6.57 -1.78 -19.02
C PHE A 274 7.73 -2.73 -19.26
N VAL A 275 8.65 -2.82 -18.30
CA VAL A 275 9.84 -3.67 -18.41
C VAL A 275 9.86 -4.65 -17.25
N GLY A 276 9.81 -5.93 -17.59
CA GLY A 276 9.94 -7.02 -16.63
C GLY A 276 11.38 -7.51 -16.55
N ALA A 277 11.89 -7.69 -15.33
CA ALA A 277 13.18 -8.26 -15.05
C ALA A 277 13.09 -9.25 -13.87
N VAL A 278 14.05 -10.17 -13.78
CA VAL A 278 14.30 -10.92 -12.56
C VAL A 278 15.16 -10.03 -11.65
N ASP A 279 14.67 -9.78 -10.43
CA ASP A 279 15.29 -8.93 -9.42
C ASP A 279 15.47 -9.78 -8.16
N GLU A 280 16.66 -10.37 -8.01
CA GLU A 280 17.02 -11.30 -6.94
C GLU A 280 15.97 -12.40 -6.70
N ASP A 281 15.07 -12.16 -5.75
CA ASP A 281 14.04 -13.07 -5.26
C ASP A 281 12.64 -12.77 -5.82
N ALA A 282 12.53 -11.91 -6.84
CA ALA A 282 11.25 -11.51 -7.41
C ALA A 282 11.28 -11.31 -8.92
N LEU A 283 10.09 -11.29 -9.53
CA LEU A 283 9.88 -10.67 -10.82
C LEU A 283 9.54 -9.20 -10.58
N LEU A 284 10.43 -8.31 -11.00
CA LEU A 284 10.23 -6.86 -10.95
C LEU A 284 9.61 -6.40 -12.26
N VAL A 285 8.55 -5.60 -12.17
CA VAL A 285 8.01 -4.83 -13.29
C VAL A 285 8.24 -3.36 -13.00
N LYS A 286 9.03 -2.70 -13.86
CA LYS A 286 9.23 -1.25 -13.86
C LYS A 286 8.32 -0.62 -14.90
N MET A 287 7.57 0.39 -14.48
CA MET A 287 6.80 1.26 -15.37
C MET A 287 7.49 2.62 -15.43
N PHE A 288 7.78 3.10 -16.63
CA PHE A 288 8.38 4.43 -16.80
C PHE A 288 7.84 5.14 -18.03
N TRP A 289 7.76 6.46 -17.97
CA TRP A 289 7.54 7.31 -19.12
C TRP A 289 8.90 7.69 -19.73
N GLN A 290 9.03 7.62 -21.06
CA GLN A 290 10.25 7.98 -21.78
C GLN A 290 10.04 9.19 -22.70
N ASN A 291 11.00 10.10 -22.74
CA ASN A 291 11.00 11.15 -23.76
C ASN A 291 11.40 10.56 -25.13
N GLU A 292 10.41 10.20 -25.95
CA GLU A 292 10.63 9.73 -27.33
C GLU A 292 10.73 10.86 -28.37
N THR A 293 10.76 12.12 -27.94
CA THR A 293 10.96 13.25 -28.86
C THR A 293 12.44 13.47 -29.15
N GLU A 294 12.75 14.14 -30.27
CA GLU A 294 14.11 14.50 -30.65
C GLU A 294 14.69 15.67 -29.83
N ALA A 295 13.87 16.32 -28.98
CA ALA A 295 14.24 17.51 -28.22
C ALA A 295 14.11 17.30 -26.72
N ALA A 296 14.81 18.14 -25.95
CA ALA A 296 14.62 18.17 -24.50
C ALA A 296 13.26 18.80 -24.16
N ILE A 297 12.53 18.19 -23.23
CA ILE A 297 11.29 18.73 -22.68
C ILE A 297 11.61 19.39 -21.34
N ARG A 298 11.18 20.63 -21.16
CA ARG A 298 11.26 21.30 -19.86
C ARG A 298 10.00 21.00 -19.06
N LEU A 299 10.15 20.20 -18.02
CA LEU A 299 9.13 19.84 -17.04
C LEU A 299 9.03 20.92 -15.96
N ALA A 300 7.86 21.52 -15.78
CA ALA A 300 7.58 22.39 -14.64
C ALA A 300 6.87 21.62 -13.52
N ILE A 301 7.32 21.89 -12.30
CA ILE A 301 6.69 21.43 -11.06
C ILE A 301 6.22 22.70 -10.33
N PRO A 302 4.96 22.78 -9.86
CA PRO A 302 4.44 23.98 -9.21
C PRO A 302 5.35 24.49 -8.08
N GLY A 303 5.72 25.77 -8.13
CA GLY A 303 6.55 26.41 -7.10
C GLY A 303 8.03 25.98 -7.09
N GLN A 304 8.51 25.25 -8.10
CA GLN A 304 9.82 24.62 -8.12
C GLN A 304 10.61 24.95 -9.40
N LEU A 305 11.94 24.85 -9.34
CA LEU A 305 12.77 24.91 -10.55
C LEU A 305 12.45 23.73 -11.47
N GLY A 306 12.21 24.03 -12.74
CA GLY A 306 11.89 23.02 -13.75
C GLY A 306 13.05 22.06 -14.03
N VAL A 307 12.71 20.87 -14.50
CA VAL A 307 13.64 19.78 -14.81
C VAL A 307 13.72 19.60 -16.32
N ASN A 308 14.91 19.34 -16.85
CA ASN A 308 15.07 18.98 -18.25
C ASN A 308 15.00 17.46 -18.42
N LEU A 309 14.14 17.03 -19.32
CA LEU A 309 14.03 15.64 -19.78
C LEU A 309 14.66 15.58 -21.16
N HIS A 310 15.88 15.07 -21.25
CA HIS A 310 16.59 14.93 -22.53
C HIS A 310 15.94 13.85 -23.40
N PRO A 311 16.20 13.80 -24.72
CA PRO A 311 15.80 12.67 -25.54
C PRO A 311 16.23 11.33 -24.91
N SER A 312 15.33 10.34 -24.93
CA SER A 312 15.47 9.02 -24.31
C SER A 312 15.53 8.98 -22.78
N ASP A 313 15.48 10.13 -22.10
CA ASP A 313 15.42 10.21 -20.64
C ASP A 313 14.10 9.64 -20.12
N THR A 314 14.11 9.12 -18.89
CA THR A 314 13.00 8.38 -18.30
C THR A 314 12.57 8.96 -16.97
N ILE A 315 11.27 8.83 -16.66
CA ILE A 315 10.71 9.02 -15.33
C ILE A 315 10.05 7.70 -14.92
N ARG A 316 10.58 7.04 -13.89
CA ARG A 316 9.95 5.88 -13.28
C ARG A 316 8.64 6.29 -12.63
N LEU A 317 7.56 5.62 -12.99
CA LEU A 317 6.21 5.92 -12.57
C LEU A 317 5.77 5.06 -11.39
N LEU A 318 6.13 3.78 -11.44
CA LEU A 318 5.82 2.80 -10.42
C LEU A 318 6.72 1.56 -10.62
N THR A 319 7.02 0.88 -9.53
CA THR A 319 7.52 -0.50 -9.55
C THR A 319 6.51 -1.42 -8.93
N THR A 320 6.49 -2.68 -9.33
CA THR A 320 5.73 -3.71 -8.62
C THR A 320 6.41 -5.06 -8.79
N ARG A 321 6.18 -5.97 -7.85
CA ARG A 321 6.83 -7.29 -7.83
C ARG A 321 5.83 -8.44 -7.77
N LYS A 322 6.27 -9.59 -8.26
CA LYS A 322 5.63 -10.90 -8.05
C LYS A 322 6.67 -11.87 -7.48
N TYR A 323 6.29 -12.63 -6.46
CA TYR A 323 7.23 -13.45 -5.68
C TYR A 323 6.93 -14.94 -5.82
N THR A 324 7.95 -15.79 -5.75
CA THR A 324 7.70 -17.22 -5.51
C THR A 324 7.34 -17.47 -4.04
N PRO A 325 6.67 -18.58 -3.70
CA PRO A 325 6.37 -18.92 -2.32
C PRO A 325 7.59 -18.92 -1.39
N GLU A 326 8.74 -19.41 -1.88
CA GLU A 326 10.01 -19.44 -1.16
C GLU A 326 10.57 -18.03 -0.95
N SER A 327 10.39 -17.17 -1.94
CA SER A 327 10.85 -15.78 -1.91
C SER A 327 10.04 -14.95 -0.93
N VAL A 328 8.72 -15.18 -0.85
CA VAL A 328 7.88 -14.60 0.22
C VAL A 328 8.36 -15.08 1.60
N GLU A 329 8.70 -16.36 1.76
CA GLU A 329 9.21 -16.87 3.05
C GLU A 329 10.54 -16.19 3.45
N ARG A 330 11.46 -15.99 2.49
CA ARG A 330 12.70 -15.24 2.74
C ARG A 330 12.42 -13.80 3.13
N LEU A 331 11.55 -13.11 2.39
CA LEU A 331 11.15 -11.72 2.66
C LEU A 331 10.58 -11.55 4.07
N ILE A 332 9.62 -12.39 4.48
CA ILE A 332 8.99 -12.28 5.81
C ILE A 332 9.96 -12.68 6.93
N THR A 333 10.82 -13.70 6.71
CA THR A 333 11.81 -14.14 7.70
C THR A 333 12.85 -13.05 7.92
N ALA A 334 13.35 -12.42 6.86
CA ALA A 334 14.29 -11.31 6.93
C ALA A 334 13.69 -10.10 7.66
N ALA A 335 12.38 -9.88 7.54
CA ALA A 335 11.66 -8.85 8.28
C ALA A 335 11.44 -9.20 9.78
N GLY A 336 11.74 -10.43 10.22
CA GLY A 336 11.51 -10.88 11.59
C GLY A 336 10.10 -11.40 11.85
N LEU A 337 9.42 -11.91 10.82
CA LEU A 337 8.08 -12.48 10.90
C LEU A 337 8.09 -14.00 10.68
N ALA A 338 7.04 -14.67 11.17
CA ALA A 338 6.72 -16.06 10.85
C ALA A 338 5.31 -16.18 10.29
N THR A 339 5.15 -17.10 9.34
CA THR A 339 3.83 -17.51 8.83
C THR A 339 3.04 -18.25 9.91
N VAL A 340 1.81 -17.81 10.16
CA VAL A 340 0.80 -18.49 10.98
C VAL A 340 -0.13 -19.32 10.09
N ALA A 341 -0.64 -18.69 9.02
CA ALA A 341 -1.51 -19.33 8.04
C ALA A 341 -1.23 -18.77 6.64
N VAL A 342 -1.49 -19.56 5.61
CA VAL A 342 -1.27 -19.18 4.22
C VAL A 342 -2.39 -19.69 3.33
N VAL A 343 -2.87 -18.82 2.43
CA VAL A 343 -3.82 -19.17 1.37
C VAL A 343 -3.28 -18.66 0.06
N ARG A 344 -3.24 -19.54 -0.95
CA ARG A 344 -2.78 -19.22 -2.29
C ARG A 344 -3.89 -19.40 -3.31
N GLU A 345 -3.96 -18.51 -4.28
CA GLU A 345 -4.91 -18.60 -5.40
C GLU A 345 -4.17 -18.32 -6.70
N GLN A 346 -4.38 -19.16 -7.71
CA GLN A 346 -3.80 -18.97 -9.04
C GLN A 346 -4.78 -18.23 -9.95
N PHE A 347 -4.27 -17.38 -10.82
CA PHE A 347 -5.11 -16.71 -11.82
C PHE A 347 -5.60 -17.73 -12.85
N ARG A 348 -6.90 -17.96 -12.91
CA ARG A 348 -7.50 -18.85 -13.92
C ARG A 348 -7.78 -18.06 -15.20
N HIS A 349 -7.11 -18.41 -16.30
CA HIS A 349 -7.48 -17.92 -17.63
C HIS A 349 -8.31 -18.95 -18.40
N MET A 350 -9.13 -18.47 -19.34
CA MET A 350 -9.86 -19.33 -20.29
C MET A 350 -8.92 -20.05 -21.29
N ARG A 351 -7.64 -19.67 -21.38
CA ARG A 351 -6.65 -20.25 -22.30
C ARG A 351 -5.30 -20.50 -21.59
N GLY A 352 -5.20 -21.61 -20.87
CA GLY A 352 -3.94 -22.12 -20.33
C GLY A 352 -3.64 -21.75 -18.87
N VAL A 353 -2.55 -22.32 -18.35
CA VAL A 353 -2.04 -22.08 -16.99
C VAL A 353 -1.35 -20.72 -16.97
N ASN A 354 -1.88 -19.77 -16.18
CA ASN A 354 -1.22 -18.51 -15.88
C ASN A 354 -0.20 -18.77 -14.75
N PRO A 355 1.10 -18.41 -14.89
CA PRO A 355 2.08 -18.62 -13.85
C PRO A 355 1.92 -17.69 -12.64
N PHE A 356 0.92 -16.79 -12.66
CA PHE A 356 0.69 -15.78 -11.65
C PHE A 356 -0.50 -16.10 -10.73
N GLY A 357 -0.44 -15.56 -9.53
CA GLY A 357 -1.48 -15.72 -8.53
C GLY A 357 -1.38 -14.68 -7.42
N LEU A 358 -1.96 -15.03 -6.27
CA LEU A 358 -1.86 -14.32 -5.02
C LEU A 358 -1.41 -15.27 -3.91
N ASP A 359 -0.55 -14.78 -3.02
CA ASP A 359 -0.18 -15.42 -1.76
C ASP A 359 -0.62 -14.47 -0.65
N MET A 360 -1.60 -14.91 0.15
CA MET A 360 -2.04 -14.18 1.34
C MET A 360 -1.59 -14.94 2.57
N ARG A 361 -0.98 -14.23 3.52
CA ARG A 361 -0.41 -14.80 4.73
C ARG A 361 -0.85 -14.04 5.95
N LEU A 362 -1.21 -14.79 6.99
CA LEU A 362 -1.27 -14.27 8.33
C LEU A 362 0.09 -14.48 8.99
N LEU A 363 0.66 -13.39 9.48
CA LEU A 363 2.00 -13.33 10.03
C LEU A 363 1.96 -12.92 11.50
N LYS A 364 2.96 -13.37 12.25
CA LYS A 364 3.26 -12.90 13.61
C LYS A 364 4.72 -12.51 13.69
N ARG A 365 5.08 -11.73 14.70
CA ARG A 365 6.48 -11.47 15.03
C ARG A 365 7.17 -12.77 15.47
N ASN A 366 8.39 -13.01 15.00
CA ASN A 366 9.23 -14.10 15.52
C ASN A 366 9.54 -13.83 16.99
N GLY A 367 9.23 -14.79 17.87
CA GLY A 367 9.58 -14.71 19.29
C GLY A 367 11.10 -14.82 19.46
N ASP A 368 11.71 -13.81 20.06
CA ASP A 368 13.09 -13.72 20.54
C ASP A 368 14.21 -14.10 19.56
N GLY A 369 14.60 -13.13 18.73
CA GLY A 369 16.00 -12.78 18.57
C GLY A 369 16.20 -11.38 19.15
N ASP A 370 17.10 -11.24 20.11
CA ASP A 370 17.56 -9.99 20.70
C ASP A 370 17.83 -8.94 19.61
N VAL A 371 16.84 -8.07 19.34
CA VAL A 371 17.10 -6.80 18.69
C VAL A 371 17.80 -6.00 19.77
N GLY A 372 19.13 -6.09 19.76
CA GLY A 372 20.00 -5.51 20.77
C GLY A 372 19.45 -4.15 21.18
N ARG A 373 19.19 -4.01 22.49
CA ARG A 373 18.96 -2.71 23.11
C ARG A 373 20.20 -1.86 22.90
N HIS A 374 20.33 -1.22 21.74
CA HIS A 374 21.13 -0.01 21.64
C HIS A 374 20.32 1.10 22.29
N SER A 375 20.51 1.25 23.60
CA SER A 375 20.23 2.51 24.29
C SER A 375 21.03 3.61 23.58
N PRO A 376 20.41 4.70 23.09
CA PRO A 376 21.15 5.86 22.59
C PRO A 376 21.73 6.74 23.70
N PHE A 377 21.63 6.35 24.97
CA PHE A 377 22.04 7.18 26.10
C PHE A 377 23.04 6.44 26.97
N GLU A 378 24.32 6.47 26.58
CA GLU A 378 25.47 6.37 27.50
C GLU A 378 26.77 6.74 26.76
N ILE A 379 26.92 8.00 26.36
CA ILE A 379 28.24 8.62 26.17
C ILE A 379 28.16 10.05 26.70
N TRP A 380 28.31 10.21 28.02
CA TRP A 380 28.90 11.38 28.70
C TRP A 380 29.18 11.00 30.16
N THR A 381 30.37 10.41 30.39
CA THR A 381 31.20 10.62 31.60
C THR A 381 32.65 10.37 31.24
#